data_AF-A0A3D2KAN5-F1
#
_entry.id   AF-A0A3D2KAN5-F1
#
_cell.length_a   1.000
_cell.length_b   1.000
_cell.length_c   1.000
_cell.angle_alpha   90.00
_cell.angle_beta   90.00
_cell.angle_gamma   90.00
#
_symmetry.space_group_name_H-M   'P 1'
#
loop_
_entity.id
_entity.type
_entity.pdbx_description
1 polymer ?
#
loop_
_entity_poly.entity_id
_entity_poly.type
_entity_poly.pdbx_seq_one_letter_code
_entity_poly.pdbx_strand_id
1 'polypeptide(L)'
;MKKIALLADGWKRLITYAWVRGINQFIEGYPERIEVCHYNCMGNWSDDRVFNQGEYNIFHLPDLTMFDGIILDLNNVCDEVQKQHLVDMVKESGVPAISLGCYVPEFYYVGVDNAGAIRQLMEHLRKVHDCQSFCFVGGPKNNIENEMRAEAFRRCMQEMGHVLGDQEVSYGTFEMTTGSEYFSMLAESGRKLPDAFICAN
;
A
#
# COMPACT_ATOMS: atom_id res chain seq x y z
N MET A 1 19.90 8.22 24.05
CA MET A 1 19.69 8.22 22.59
C MET A 1 18.71 7.11 22.32
N LYS A 2 17.61 7.42 21.64
CA LYS A 2 16.58 6.44 21.31
C LYS A 2 16.92 5.74 20.00
N LYS A 3 16.64 4.45 19.89
CA LYS A 3 16.90 3.66 18.68
C LYS A 3 15.61 3.10 18.12
N ILE A 4 15.38 3.30 16.82
CA ILE A 4 14.21 2.79 16.10
C ILE A 4 14.70 1.87 14.98
N ALA A 5 14.14 0.66 14.90
CA ALA A 5 14.31 -0.20 13.74
C ALA A 5 13.21 0.12 12.71
N LEU A 6 13.59 0.34 11.46
CA LEU A 6 12.65 0.39 10.33
C LEU A 6 12.86 -0.85 9.49
N LEU A 7 11.87 -1.73 9.45
CA LEU A 7 11.85 -2.96 8.66
C LEU A 7 10.92 -2.73 7.46
N ALA A 8 11.46 -2.77 6.24
CA ALA A 8 10.69 -2.48 5.04
C ALA A 8 11.02 -3.43 3.88
N ASP A 9 10.01 -3.75 3.09
CA ASP A 9 10.18 -4.38 1.78
C ASP A 9 9.96 -3.34 0.69
N GLY A 10 10.94 -3.22 -0.20
CA GLY A 10 10.92 -2.23 -1.27
C GLY A 10 10.16 -2.72 -2.49
N TRP A 11 9.25 -1.88 -2.99
CA TRP A 11 8.68 -2.05 -4.32
C TRP A 11 8.66 -0.72 -5.07
N LYS A 12 9.55 -0.60 -6.08
CA LYS A 12 9.84 0.62 -6.86
C LYS A 12 10.22 1.84 -5.98
N ARG A 13 11.29 2.54 -6.36
CA ARG A 13 12.11 3.43 -5.49
C ARG A 13 11.40 4.54 -4.67
N LEU A 14 10.13 4.83 -4.89
CA LEU A 14 9.49 6.07 -4.42
C LEU A 14 8.84 5.96 -3.04
N ILE A 15 8.21 4.84 -2.69
CA ILE A 15 7.43 4.74 -1.43
C ILE A 15 8.34 4.57 -0.22
N THR A 16 9.32 3.66 -0.27
CA THR A 16 10.26 3.45 0.85
C THR A 16 11.12 4.68 1.14
N TYR A 17 11.44 5.47 0.12
CA TYR A 17 12.11 6.77 0.30
C TYR A 17 11.23 7.78 1.05
N ALA A 18 9.93 7.81 0.77
CA ALA A 18 9.00 8.74 1.41
C ALA A 18 8.89 8.49 2.93
N TRP A 19 8.88 7.22 3.37
CA TRP A 19 8.90 6.86 4.79
C TRP A 19 10.15 7.38 5.50
N VAL A 20 11.34 7.04 4.98
CA VAL A 20 12.61 7.46 5.56
C VAL A 20 12.70 8.99 5.59
N ARG A 21 12.30 9.67 4.52
CA ARG A 21 12.29 11.14 4.46
C ARG A 21 11.37 11.75 5.50
N GLY A 22 10.14 11.25 5.63
CA GLY A 22 9.17 11.76 6.61
C GLY A 22 9.63 11.56 8.05
N ILE A 23 10.18 10.38 8.36
CA ILE A 23 10.76 10.07 9.68
C ILE A 23 11.92 11.02 9.98
N ASN A 24 12.87 11.19 9.05
CA ASN A 24 14.00 12.09 9.25
C ASN A 24 13.57 13.55 9.42
N GLN A 25 12.59 14.02 8.64
CA GLN A 25 12.05 15.37 8.76
C GLN A 25 11.44 15.62 10.15
N PHE A 26 10.78 14.62 10.74
CA PHE A 26 10.29 14.71 12.11
C PHE A 26 11.45 14.78 13.12
N ILE A 27 12.46 13.93 12.96
CA ILE A 27 13.62 13.84 13.86
C ILE A 27 14.42 15.15 13.89
N GLU A 28 14.56 15.84 12.75
CA GLU A 28 15.27 17.13 12.66
C GLU A 28 14.71 18.20 13.64
N GLY A 29 13.40 18.16 13.91
CA GLY A 29 12.72 19.07 14.85
C GLY A 29 12.54 18.52 16.26
N TYR A 30 12.95 17.27 16.52
CA TYR A 30 12.70 16.60 17.80
C TYR A 30 13.85 16.84 18.80
N PRO A 31 13.58 17.18 20.07
CA PRO A 31 14.61 17.56 21.02
C PRO A 31 15.52 16.39 21.44
N GLU A 32 15.03 15.16 21.38
CA GLU A 32 15.81 13.97 21.70
C GLU A 32 16.51 13.41 20.46
N ARG A 33 17.74 12.91 20.63
CA ARG A 33 18.43 12.19 19.56
C ARG A 33 17.81 10.83 19.32
N ILE A 34 17.33 10.64 18.09
CA ILE A 34 16.77 9.38 17.58
C ILE A 34 17.70 8.86 16.48
N GLU A 35 18.14 7.61 16.62
CA GLU A 35 18.84 6.85 15.59
C GLU A 35 17.84 5.92 14.89
N VAL A 36 17.80 5.94 13.55
CA VAL A 36 16.95 5.05 12.75
C VAL A 36 17.86 4.05 12.02
N CYS A 37 17.72 2.78 12.36
CA CYS A 37 18.40 1.69 11.65
C CYS A 37 17.42 1.10 10.63
N HIS A 38 17.69 1.32 9.34
CA HIS A 38 16.83 0.86 8.26
C HIS A 38 17.33 -0.48 7.69
N TYR A 39 16.47 -1.50 7.80
CA TYR A 39 16.66 -2.82 7.20
C TYR A 39 15.66 -2.95 6.05
N ASN A 40 16.17 -2.95 4.83
CA ASN A 40 15.35 -2.97 3.61
C ASN A 40 15.72 -4.14 2.71
N CYS A 41 14.73 -4.89 2.23
CA CYS A 41 14.91 -5.90 1.19
C CYS A 41 14.17 -5.53 -0.11
N MET A 42 14.34 -6.35 -1.15
CA MET A 42 13.53 -6.33 -2.37
C MET A 42 12.89 -7.72 -2.57
N GLY A 43 12.18 -8.20 -1.55
CA GLY A 43 11.67 -9.57 -1.44
C GLY A 43 10.53 -9.93 -2.39
N ASN A 44 10.12 -8.98 -3.23
CA ASN A 44 9.09 -9.15 -4.25
C ASN A 44 9.56 -8.66 -5.65
N TRP A 45 10.87 -8.60 -5.89
CA TRP A 45 11.43 -8.10 -7.14
C TRP A 45 11.56 -9.17 -8.24
N SER A 46 11.83 -10.42 -7.87
CA SER A 46 12.03 -11.52 -8.81
C SER A 46 10.81 -12.42 -8.88
N ASP A 47 10.60 -13.12 -10.00
CA ASP A 47 9.66 -14.25 -10.07
C ASP A 47 10.24 -15.51 -9.41
N ASP A 48 11.54 -15.53 -9.13
CA ASP A 48 12.20 -16.61 -8.40
C ASP A 48 11.94 -16.48 -6.89
N ARG A 49 11.08 -17.37 -6.39
CA ARG A 49 10.72 -17.44 -4.97
C ARG A 49 11.91 -17.73 -4.05
N VAL A 50 12.89 -18.53 -4.49
CA VAL A 50 14.06 -18.86 -3.68
C VAL A 50 14.96 -17.65 -3.55
N PHE A 51 15.13 -16.90 -4.65
CA PHE A 51 15.84 -15.62 -4.64
C PHE A 51 15.17 -14.64 -3.67
N ASN A 52 13.87 -14.43 -3.79
CA ASN A 52 13.08 -13.56 -2.93
C ASN A 52 13.14 -13.98 -1.45
N GLN A 53 13.15 -15.28 -1.17
CA GLN A 53 13.30 -15.79 0.20
C GLN A 53 14.65 -15.39 0.82
N GLY A 54 15.71 -15.35 0.01
CA GLY A 54 17.04 -14.92 0.45
C GLY A 54 17.09 -13.44 0.85
N GLU A 55 16.33 -12.59 0.16
CA GLU A 55 16.23 -11.15 0.44
C GLU A 55 15.66 -10.87 1.85
N TYR A 56 14.67 -11.66 2.30
CA TYR A 56 14.06 -11.50 3.61
C TYR A 56 14.99 -11.80 4.79
N ASN A 57 16.14 -12.47 4.57
CA ASN A 57 17.11 -12.77 5.62
C ASN A 57 17.72 -11.51 6.25
N ILE A 58 17.62 -10.35 5.60
CA ILE A 58 18.07 -9.09 6.18
C ILE A 58 17.37 -8.77 7.52
N PHE A 59 16.12 -9.25 7.69
CA PHE A 59 15.33 -9.00 8.89
C PHE A 59 15.79 -9.82 10.11
N HIS A 60 16.66 -10.83 9.91
CA HIS A 60 17.28 -11.59 11.01
C HIS A 60 18.60 -10.98 11.49
N LEU A 61 19.13 -9.96 10.80
CA LEU A 61 20.36 -9.27 11.21
C LEU A 61 20.23 -8.46 12.52
N PRO A 62 19.15 -7.68 12.76
CA PRO A 62 19.02 -6.95 14.01
C PRO A 62 18.63 -7.87 15.17
N ASP A 63 19.29 -7.68 16.31
CA ASP A 63 18.68 -8.03 17.60
C ASP A 63 17.64 -6.95 17.94
N LEU A 64 16.36 -7.27 17.68
CA LEU A 64 15.23 -6.36 17.84
C LEU A 64 15.06 -5.88 19.30
N THR A 65 15.53 -6.65 20.29
CA THR A 65 15.43 -6.29 21.71
C THR A 65 16.30 -5.09 22.10
N MET A 66 17.24 -4.69 21.24
CA MET A 66 18.11 -3.53 21.45
C MET A 66 17.47 -2.18 21.04
N PHE A 67 16.27 -2.20 20.48
CA PHE A 67 15.56 -1.01 20.00
C PHE A 67 14.50 -0.52 20.99
N ASP A 68 14.26 0.78 21.01
CA ASP A 68 13.19 1.41 21.82
C ASP A 68 11.83 1.36 21.11
N GLY A 69 11.83 1.12 19.79
CA GLY A 69 10.62 1.02 18.97
C GLY A 69 10.90 0.42 17.59
N ILE A 70 9.88 -0.16 16.99
CA ILE A 70 9.96 -0.77 15.65
C ILE A 70 8.91 -0.15 14.74
N ILE A 71 9.29 0.19 13.52
CA ILE A 71 8.40 0.58 12.43
C ILE A 71 8.46 -0.52 11.38
N LEU A 72 7.30 -1.05 11.02
CA LEU A 72 7.15 -2.22 10.17
C LEU A 72 6.29 -1.89 8.94
N ASP A 73 6.91 -1.84 7.75
CA ASP A 73 6.22 -1.73 6.47
C ASP A 73 6.05 -3.12 5.83
N LEU A 74 4.81 -3.62 5.87
CA LEU A 74 4.42 -4.91 5.29
C LEU A 74 3.70 -4.78 3.96
N ASN A 75 3.49 -3.57 3.45
CA ASN A 75 2.57 -3.36 2.33
C ASN A 75 3.06 -4.04 1.04
N ASN A 76 4.38 -4.14 0.88
CA ASN A 76 5.03 -4.77 -0.28
C ASN A 76 5.43 -6.23 -0.06
N VAL A 77 5.31 -6.75 1.17
CA VAL A 77 5.62 -8.15 1.47
C VAL A 77 4.48 -9.01 0.93
N CYS A 78 4.68 -9.58 -0.26
CA CYS A 78 3.67 -10.39 -0.94
C CYS A 78 3.61 -11.84 -0.43
N ASP A 79 4.67 -12.35 0.18
CA ASP A 79 4.68 -13.69 0.78
C ASP A 79 4.06 -13.65 2.17
N GLU A 80 2.88 -14.27 2.33
CA GLU A 80 2.15 -14.28 3.60
C GLU A 80 2.88 -15.05 4.71
N VAL A 81 3.68 -16.06 4.37
CA VAL A 81 4.48 -16.80 5.35
C VAL A 81 5.59 -15.90 5.88
N GLN A 82 6.26 -15.15 5.00
CA GLN A 82 7.29 -14.18 5.40
C GLN A 82 6.70 -13.01 6.19
N LYS A 83 5.53 -12.52 5.77
CA LYS A 83 4.79 -11.48 6.50
C LYS A 83 4.46 -11.93 7.93
N GLN A 84 3.90 -13.13 8.09
CA GLN A 84 3.56 -13.67 9.41
C GLN A 84 4.82 -13.88 10.26
N HIS A 85 5.87 -14.46 9.68
CA HIS A 85 7.16 -14.66 10.36
C HIS A 85 7.75 -13.34 10.88
N LEU A 86 7.68 -12.27 10.08
CA LEU A 86 8.16 -10.95 10.49
C LEU A 86 7.31 -10.34 11.61
N VAL A 87 5.99 -10.50 11.55
CA VAL A 87 5.08 -10.08 12.64
C VAL A 87 5.40 -10.83 13.93
N ASP A 88 5.62 -12.15 13.86
CA ASP A 88 5.92 -12.99 15.02
C ASP A 88 7.26 -12.59 15.65
N MET A 89 8.32 -12.41 14.85
CA MET A 89 9.62 -11.91 15.34
C MET A 89 9.51 -10.57 16.07
N VAL A 90 8.70 -9.64 15.56
CA VAL A 90 8.50 -8.34 16.19
C VAL A 90 7.70 -8.48 17.49
N LYS A 91 6.66 -9.33 17.53
CA LYS A 91 5.91 -9.62 18.77
C LYS A 91 6.79 -10.26 19.84
N GLU A 92 7.59 -11.26 19.47
CA GLU A 92 8.49 -11.98 20.37
C GLU A 92 9.57 -11.06 20.97
N SER A 93 9.97 -9.99 20.27
CA SER A 93 10.93 -9.01 20.79
C SER A 93 10.41 -8.24 22.02
N GLY A 94 9.09 -8.15 22.20
CA GLY A 94 8.45 -7.35 23.25
C GLY A 94 8.59 -5.83 23.07
N VAL A 95 9.18 -5.36 21.97
CA VAL A 95 9.39 -3.93 21.69
C VAL A 95 8.12 -3.32 21.08
N PRO A 96 7.69 -2.11 21.49
CA PRO A 96 6.55 -1.43 20.90
C PRO A 96 6.72 -1.23 19.39
N ALA A 97 5.70 -1.63 18.62
CA ALA A 97 5.76 -1.61 17.16
C ALA A 97 4.62 -0.80 16.53
N ILE A 98 4.95 -0.12 15.43
CA ILE A 98 4.01 0.55 14.52
C ILE A 98 4.01 -0.23 13.20
N SER A 99 2.85 -0.60 12.69
CA SER A 99 2.70 -1.12 11.35
C SER A 99 2.22 -0.03 10.38
N LEU A 100 2.88 0.07 9.23
CA LEU A 100 2.59 1.01 8.16
C LEU A 100 1.78 0.33 7.06
N GLY A 101 0.62 0.90 6.71
CA GLY A 101 -0.22 0.47 5.59
C GLY A 101 -0.93 -0.87 5.78
N CYS A 102 -0.40 -1.77 6.61
CA CYS A 102 -0.98 -3.05 6.98
C CYS A 102 -1.43 -3.02 8.44
N TYR A 103 -2.67 -3.43 8.72
CA TYR A 103 -3.14 -3.55 10.11
C TYR A 103 -2.64 -4.86 10.71
N VAL A 104 -1.96 -4.77 11.85
CA VAL A 104 -1.52 -5.93 12.62
C VAL A 104 -2.08 -5.83 14.04
N PRO A 105 -2.83 -6.84 14.53
CA PRO A 105 -3.31 -6.84 15.91
C PRO A 105 -2.16 -6.67 16.89
N GLU A 106 -2.39 -5.86 17.93
CA GLU A 106 -1.44 -5.53 19.02
C GLU A 106 -0.37 -4.49 18.66
N PHE A 107 -0.25 -4.09 17.40
CA PHE A 107 0.62 -2.99 16.99
C PHE A 107 -0.15 -1.68 16.90
N TYR A 108 0.56 -0.56 17.03
CA TYR A 108 0.04 0.72 16.59
C TYR A 108 -0.06 0.72 15.07
N TYR A 109 -1.01 1.47 14.51
CA TYR A 109 -1.27 1.49 13.07
C TYR A 109 -1.20 2.91 12.52
N VAL A 110 -0.49 3.06 11.40
CA VAL A 110 -0.51 4.27 10.57
C VAL A 110 -0.75 3.85 9.13
N GLY A 111 -1.75 4.44 8.49
CA GLY A 111 -2.09 4.11 7.10
C GLY A 111 -2.85 5.23 6.43
N VAL A 112 -3.19 5.00 5.16
CA VAL A 112 -3.94 5.95 4.34
C VAL A 112 -5.44 5.68 4.52
N ASP A 113 -6.23 6.75 4.64
CA ASP A 113 -7.69 6.66 4.49
C ASP A 113 -8.05 6.43 3.02
N ASN A 114 -7.87 5.19 2.58
CA ASN A 114 -8.07 4.75 1.21
C ASN A 114 -9.51 5.00 0.74
N ALA A 115 -10.49 4.76 1.60
CA ALA A 115 -11.89 4.97 1.27
C ALA A 115 -12.24 6.46 1.20
N GLY A 116 -11.76 7.26 2.17
CA GLY A 116 -11.95 8.70 2.19
C GLY A 116 -11.31 9.39 0.99
N ALA A 117 -10.14 8.95 0.54
CA ALA A 117 -9.47 9.47 -0.65
C ALA A 117 -10.29 9.24 -1.93
N ILE A 118 -10.78 8.01 -2.15
CA ILE A 118 -11.65 7.70 -3.30
C ILE A 118 -12.95 8.49 -3.23
N ARG A 119 -13.57 8.60 -2.06
CA ARG A 119 -14.80 9.37 -1.88
C ARG A 119 -14.59 10.85 -2.23
N GLN A 120 -13.51 11.46 -1.75
CA GLN A 120 -13.17 12.86 -2.05
C GLN A 120 -12.93 13.07 -3.55
N LEU A 121 -12.21 12.15 -4.21
CA LEU A 121 -11.97 12.19 -5.64
C LEU A 121 -13.27 12.09 -6.44
N MET A 122 -14.11 11.10 -6.15
CA MET A 122 -15.41 10.90 -6.80
C MET A 122 -16.33 12.10 -6.60
N GLU A 123 -16.39 12.65 -5.38
CA GLU A 123 -17.16 13.84 -5.06
C GLU A 123 -16.69 15.06 -5.87
N HIS A 124 -15.37 15.26 -5.98
CA HIS A 124 -14.80 16.33 -6.77
C HIS A 124 -15.14 16.20 -8.26
N LEU A 125 -14.90 15.04 -8.86
CA LEU A 125 -15.20 14.78 -10.27
C LEU A 125 -16.69 14.98 -10.58
N ARG A 126 -17.57 14.54 -9.68
CA ARG A 126 -19.02 14.72 -9.84
C ARG A 126 -19.43 16.19 -9.70
N LYS A 127 -19.00 16.88 -8.65
CA LYS A 127 -19.53 18.23 -8.32
C LYS A 127 -18.85 19.36 -9.08
N VAL A 128 -17.58 19.20 -9.42
CA VAL A 128 -16.76 20.25 -10.06
C VAL A 128 -16.67 20.03 -11.57
N HIS A 129 -16.59 18.77 -12.02
CA HIS A 129 -16.40 18.42 -13.42
C HIS A 129 -17.63 17.80 -14.10
N ASP A 130 -18.74 17.63 -13.35
CA ASP A 130 -20.01 17.05 -13.83
C ASP A 130 -19.85 15.66 -14.47
N CYS A 131 -18.82 14.90 -14.09
CA CYS A 131 -18.61 13.53 -14.58
C CYS A 131 -19.79 12.65 -14.16
N GLN A 132 -20.35 11.88 -15.10
CA GLN A 132 -21.53 11.03 -14.89
C GLN A 132 -21.19 9.54 -14.95
N SER A 133 -20.13 9.17 -15.66
CA SER A 133 -19.73 7.79 -15.91
C SER A 133 -18.27 7.57 -15.52
N PHE A 134 -18.01 6.45 -14.85
CA PHE A 134 -16.72 6.18 -14.22
C PHE A 134 -16.31 4.72 -14.41
N CYS A 135 -15.01 4.48 -14.42
CA CYS A 135 -14.43 3.14 -14.32
C CYS A 135 -13.31 3.15 -13.30
N PHE A 136 -13.22 2.09 -12.50
CA PHE A 136 -12.14 1.89 -11.54
C PHE A 136 -11.07 0.98 -12.13
N VAL A 137 -9.82 1.46 -12.10
CA VAL A 137 -8.63 0.74 -12.55
C VAL A 137 -7.85 0.32 -11.32
N GLY A 138 -8.09 -0.91 -10.87
CA GLY A 138 -7.57 -1.45 -9.62
C GLY A 138 -6.27 -2.23 -9.77
N GLY A 139 -5.55 -2.34 -8.64
CA GLY A 139 -4.43 -3.26 -8.47
C GLY A 139 -4.87 -4.70 -8.11
N PRO A 140 -4.03 -5.45 -7.41
CA PRO A 140 -4.30 -6.85 -7.07
C PRO A 140 -5.53 -7.04 -6.18
N LYS A 141 -6.33 -8.10 -6.44
CA LYS A 141 -7.53 -8.45 -5.64
C LYS A 141 -7.24 -8.83 -4.18
N ASN A 142 -6.03 -9.32 -3.91
CA ASN A 142 -5.62 -9.72 -2.57
C ASN A 142 -4.93 -8.59 -1.79
N ASN A 143 -4.79 -7.39 -2.37
CA ASN A 143 -4.25 -6.23 -1.67
C ASN A 143 -5.38 -5.51 -0.91
N ILE A 144 -5.22 -5.41 0.42
CA ILE A 144 -6.24 -4.84 1.32
C ILE A 144 -6.54 -3.37 0.96
N GLU A 145 -5.52 -2.56 0.69
CA GLU A 145 -5.73 -1.16 0.33
C GLU A 145 -6.49 -1.02 -0.99
N ASN A 146 -6.17 -1.85 -1.99
CA ASN A 146 -6.89 -1.88 -3.26
C ASN A 146 -8.37 -2.25 -3.08
N GLU A 147 -8.66 -3.28 -2.27
CA GLU A 147 -10.04 -3.67 -1.98
C GLU A 147 -10.80 -2.56 -1.25
N MET A 148 -10.16 -1.84 -0.31
CA MET A 148 -10.76 -0.66 0.33
C MET A 148 -11.07 0.45 -0.68
N ARG A 149 -10.17 0.71 -1.64
CA ARG A 149 -10.38 1.70 -2.71
C ARG A 149 -11.51 1.28 -3.65
N ALA A 150 -11.51 0.02 -4.10
CA ALA A 150 -12.53 -0.52 -4.99
C ALA A 150 -13.92 -0.52 -4.33
N GLU A 151 -14.01 -0.90 -3.06
CA GLU A 151 -15.26 -0.87 -2.30
C GLU A 151 -15.77 0.56 -2.11
N ALA A 152 -14.90 1.51 -1.81
CA ALA A 152 -15.29 2.92 -1.72
C ALA A 152 -15.81 3.45 -3.06
N PHE A 153 -15.18 3.06 -4.18
CA PHE A 153 -15.68 3.39 -5.51
C PHE A 153 -17.08 2.80 -5.75
N ARG A 154 -17.30 1.53 -5.42
CA ARG A 154 -18.61 0.88 -5.56
C ARG A 154 -19.70 1.61 -4.78
N ARG A 155 -19.42 1.99 -3.55
CA ARG A 155 -20.34 2.76 -2.71
C ARG A 155 -20.67 4.12 -3.32
N CYS A 156 -19.67 4.85 -3.81
CA CYS A 156 -19.90 6.13 -4.48
C CYS A 156 -20.80 5.96 -5.71
N MET A 157 -20.60 4.91 -6.51
CA MET A 157 -21.43 4.62 -7.68
C MET A 157 -22.87 4.26 -7.29
N GLN A 158 -23.05 3.46 -6.23
CA GLN A 158 -24.37 3.14 -5.69
C GLN A 158 -25.10 4.38 -5.16
N GLU A 159 -24.42 5.24 -4.40
CA GLU A 159 -24.95 6.51 -3.88
C GLU A 159 -25.39 7.46 -5.01
N MET A 160 -24.74 7.37 -6.18
CA MET A 160 -25.11 8.10 -7.39
C MET A 160 -26.27 7.46 -8.18
N GLY A 161 -26.81 6.33 -7.72
CA GLY A 161 -27.89 5.60 -8.40
C GLY A 161 -27.42 4.79 -9.61
N HIS A 162 -26.12 4.54 -9.75
CA HIS A 162 -25.56 3.75 -10.86
C HIS A 162 -25.51 2.26 -10.52
N VAL A 163 -25.90 1.43 -11.48
CA VAL A 163 -25.69 -0.02 -11.43
C VAL A 163 -24.37 -0.33 -12.13
N LEU A 164 -23.43 -0.93 -11.42
CA LEU A 164 -22.15 -1.37 -11.98
C LEU A 164 -22.35 -2.61 -12.83
N GLY A 165 -21.76 -2.62 -14.03
CA GLY A 165 -21.57 -3.83 -14.81
C GLY A 165 -20.23 -4.50 -14.48
N ASP A 166 -19.95 -5.58 -15.19
CA ASP A 166 -18.77 -6.42 -14.96
C ASP A 166 -17.45 -5.74 -15.35
N GLN A 167 -17.52 -4.66 -16.14
CA GLN A 167 -16.34 -4.00 -16.70
C GLN A 167 -16.01 -2.68 -16.01
N GLU A 168 -16.82 -2.20 -15.07
CA GLU A 168 -16.61 -0.89 -14.42
C GLU A 168 -15.57 -0.94 -13.29
N VAL A 169 -15.19 -2.14 -12.85
CA VAL A 169 -14.11 -2.36 -11.88
C VAL A 169 -13.16 -3.39 -12.45
N SER A 170 -11.95 -2.98 -12.80
CA SER A 170 -10.88 -3.89 -13.21
C SER A 170 -9.92 -4.17 -12.08
N TYR A 171 -9.29 -5.34 -12.18
CA TYR A 171 -8.28 -5.80 -11.25
C TYR A 171 -7.08 -6.28 -12.05
N GLY A 172 -5.91 -5.77 -11.72
CA GLY A 172 -4.65 -6.12 -12.36
C GLY A 172 -3.50 -6.07 -11.37
N THR A 173 -2.41 -5.45 -11.78
CA THR A 173 -1.30 -5.09 -10.91
C THR A 173 -1.31 -3.57 -10.71
N PHE A 174 -0.43 -3.06 -9.85
CA PHE A 174 -0.20 -1.62 -9.76
C PHE A 174 0.77 -1.12 -10.85
N GLU A 175 0.90 -1.85 -11.96
CA GLU A 175 1.78 -1.50 -13.07
C GLU A 175 1.04 -0.83 -14.22
N MET A 176 1.78 -0.05 -15.00
CA MET A 176 1.23 0.66 -16.16
C MET A 176 0.65 -0.29 -17.22
N THR A 177 1.20 -1.50 -17.33
CA THR A 177 0.80 -2.51 -18.32
C THR A 177 -0.65 -2.91 -18.14
N THR A 178 -1.05 -3.34 -16.95
CA THR A 178 -2.44 -3.78 -16.69
C THR A 178 -3.43 -2.63 -16.80
N GLY A 179 -3.03 -1.42 -16.43
CA GLY A 179 -3.86 -0.23 -16.66
C GLY A 179 -4.06 0.08 -18.15
N SER A 180 -3.00 -0.02 -18.95
CA SER A 180 -3.05 0.21 -20.39
C SER A 180 -3.88 -0.86 -21.11
N GLU A 181 -3.73 -2.12 -20.73
CA GLU A 181 -4.51 -3.24 -21.27
C GLU A 181 -6.01 -3.06 -21.02
N TYR A 182 -6.40 -2.65 -19.81
CA TYR A 182 -7.80 -2.38 -19.49
C TYR A 182 -8.36 -1.21 -20.32
N PHE A 183 -7.59 -0.13 -20.49
CA PHE A 183 -8.00 0.98 -21.33
C PHE A 183 -8.20 0.56 -22.80
N SER A 184 -7.23 -0.17 -23.37
CA SER A 184 -7.32 -0.67 -24.75
C SER A 184 -8.52 -1.58 -24.94
N MET A 185 -8.75 -2.51 -24.01
CA MET A 185 -9.92 -3.40 -24.04
C MET A 185 -11.23 -2.60 -24.07
N LEU A 186 -11.36 -1.55 -23.24
CA LEU A 186 -12.55 -0.72 -23.25
C LEU A 186 -12.71 0.09 -24.53
N ALA A 187 -11.62 0.64 -25.07
CA ALA A 187 -11.63 1.39 -26.33
C ALA A 187 -12.01 0.51 -27.53
N GLU A 188 -11.52 -0.72 -27.56
CA GLU A 188 -11.79 -1.69 -28.63
C GLU A 188 -13.19 -2.33 -28.54
N SER A 189 -13.80 -2.34 -27.36
CA SER A 189 -15.14 -2.90 -27.16
C SER A 189 -16.26 -2.18 -27.95
N GLY A 190 -15.98 -0.98 -28.48
CA GLY A 190 -16.97 -0.13 -29.16
C GLY A 190 -17.97 0.55 -28.21
N ARG A 191 -17.82 0.36 -26.89
CA ARG A 191 -18.64 1.04 -25.88
C ARG A 191 -18.24 2.51 -25.75
N LYS A 192 -19.16 3.34 -25.27
CA LYS A 192 -18.83 4.72 -24.89
C LYS A 192 -17.85 4.70 -23.72
N LEU A 193 -16.73 5.41 -23.86
CA LEU A 193 -15.75 5.57 -22.77
C LEU A 193 -16.37 6.35 -21.58
N PRO A 194 -15.94 6.08 -20.34
CA PRO A 194 -16.39 6.84 -19.19
C PRO A 194 -15.87 8.28 -19.26
N ASP A 195 -16.51 9.18 -18.52
CA ASP A 195 -16.04 10.56 -18.36
C ASP A 195 -14.73 10.60 -17.55
N ALA A 196 -14.54 9.65 -16.63
CA ALA A 196 -13.32 9.53 -15.84
C ALA A 196 -12.92 8.08 -15.53
N PHE A 197 -11.60 7.84 -15.52
CA PHE A 197 -10.98 6.63 -14.99
C PHE A 197 -10.41 6.92 -13.61
N ILE A 198 -10.78 6.10 -12.62
CA ILE A 198 -10.33 6.18 -11.24
C ILE A 198 -9.23 5.14 -11.04
N CYS A 199 -7.97 5.57 -11.18
CA CYS A 199 -6.82 4.69 -11.02
C CYS A 199 -6.43 4.57 -9.55
N ALA A 200 -6.22 3.34 -9.08
CA ALA A 200 -5.89 3.05 -7.68
C ALA A 200 -4.44 3.41 -7.29
N ASN A 201 -3.56 3.64 -8.27
CA ASN A 201 -2.14 4.03 -8.12
C ASN A 201 -1.72 4.85 -9.35
#